data_AF-K5VUJ0-F1
#
_entry.id   AF-K5VUJ0-F1
#
_cell.length_a   1.000
_cell.length_b   1.000
_cell.length_c   1.000
_cell.angle_alpha   90.00
_cell.angle_beta   90.00
_cell.angle_gamma   90.00
#
_symmetry.space_group_name_H-M   'P 1'
#
loop_
_entity.id
_entity.type
_entity.pdbx_description
1 polymer ?
#
loop_
_entity_poly.entity_id
_entity_poly.type
_entity_poly.pdbx_seq_one_letter_code
_entity_poly.pdbx_strand_id
1 'polypeptide(L)'
;MSRATGADLPPEVLSDILRRVPRHYPADDLDIRRKSKRRLVGPALVCKHWSEAIRPILFRQLELRSAEDVRFLKSIVSSPEFAASSLSGSIKEIHIRQEATGAKPWLHHVHGLSTRLRKTAFVCVVKNHTDDAASTAGRWAPFESIPTVTPSYVRLSDLTLRGVVFTSKTELIRLVHNFPTLKICTCKGLAFLDPSPAVRPRRLRRRSPPARHSFKYIADPARHMGLDDRTWDTTLQGLLALAPNRPGLAVVGGDVTDTVRIHCSSSSPGQPARHVIVATVRFCQSSVGQDAGPPLAHIESIDLDLQLGDVGVADTLPWDGLQAVLDSPHMRRLRIAYDRLGNTKFEVTKRILCSVLRRSQLTWALESDILQFKTRYSVEGLVTSADILSVPTEHTIDGTTITLDIAEQAEWLLRPVHARSGREANGSREHYLRELVTNRPSVSQIRPIQAPIIFLALIIALNTIT
;
A
#
# COMPACT_ATOMS: atom_id res chain seq x y z
N MET A 1 -20.08 17.54 -54.24
CA MET A 1 -19.88 17.37 -52.78
C MET A 1 -18.39 17.25 -52.53
N SER A 2 -17.78 18.17 -51.77
CA SER A 2 -16.36 18.02 -51.43
C SER A 2 -16.18 16.80 -50.52
N ARG A 3 -15.15 15.98 -50.77
CA ARG A 3 -14.83 14.87 -49.89
C ARG A 3 -14.22 15.45 -48.61
N ALA A 4 -14.99 15.49 -47.53
CA ALA A 4 -14.45 15.81 -46.22
C ALA A 4 -13.35 14.79 -45.89
N THR A 5 -12.14 15.29 -45.65
CA THR A 5 -10.99 14.51 -45.22
C THR A 5 -10.80 14.64 -43.72
N GLY A 6 -10.00 13.75 -43.13
CA GLY A 6 -9.63 13.88 -41.72
C GLY A 6 -8.82 15.16 -41.40
N ALA A 7 -8.34 15.89 -42.41
CA ALA A 7 -7.68 17.19 -42.22
C ALA A 7 -8.67 18.34 -41.99
N ASP A 8 -9.95 18.13 -42.32
CA ASP A 8 -11.01 19.14 -42.16
C ASP A 8 -11.68 19.09 -40.77
N LEU A 9 -11.20 18.19 -39.88
CA LEU A 9 -11.68 18.14 -38.51
C LEU A 9 -11.23 19.38 -37.74
N PRO A 10 -12.14 20.09 -37.05
CA PRO A 10 -11.77 21.17 -36.15
C PRO A 10 -10.80 20.68 -35.06
N PRO A 11 -9.80 21.49 -34.65
CA PRO A 11 -8.84 21.15 -33.61
C PRO A 11 -9.50 20.69 -32.30
N GLU A 12 -10.69 21.19 -31.97
CA GLU A 12 -11.47 20.84 -30.78
C GLU A 12 -11.96 19.40 -30.85
N VAL A 13 -12.44 18.97 -32.02
CA VAL A 13 -12.91 17.59 -32.26
C VAL A 13 -11.73 16.63 -32.18
N LEU A 14 -10.60 17.00 -32.79
CA LEU A 14 -9.36 16.21 -32.68
C LEU A 14 -8.87 16.14 -31.23
N SER A 15 -8.93 17.24 -30.49
CA SER A 15 -8.62 17.27 -29.06
C SER A 15 -9.52 16.34 -28.26
N ASP A 16 -10.83 16.32 -28.52
CA ASP A 16 -11.77 15.42 -27.83
C ASP A 16 -11.47 13.94 -28.13
N ILE A 17 -11.23 13.60 -29.40
CA ILE A 17 -10.82 12.25 -29.80
C ILE A 17 -9.54 11.84 -29.05
N LEU A 18 -8.54 12.72 -29.01
CA LEU A 18 -7.27 12.45 -28.36
C LEU A 18 -7.37 12.46 -26.82
N ARG A 19 -8.34 13.14 -26.22
CA ARG A 19 -8.62 13.07 -24.77
C ARG A 19 -9.14 11.71 -24.35
N ARG A 20 -9.87 11.01 -25.23
CA ARG A 20 -10.37 9.65 -24.98
C ARG A 20 -9.28 8.58 -25.05
N VAL A 21 -8.11 8.91 -25.60
CA VAL A 21 -6.93 8.02 -25.52
C VAL A 21 -6.48 7.96 -24.06
N PRO A 22 -6.43 6.77 -23.43
CA PRO A 22 -6.01 6.64 -22.03
C PRO A 22 -4.66 7.30 -21.80
N ARG A 23 -4.65 8.34 -20.96
CA ARG A 23 -3.45 9.13 -20.65
C ARG A 23 -2.52 8.44 -19.66
N HIS A 24 -3.05 7.49 -18.91
CA HIS A 24 -2.34 6.78 -17.87
C HIS A 24 -2.60 5.28 -18.05
N TYR A 25 -1.55 4.56 -18.41
CA TYR A 25 -1.55 3.10 -18.34
C TYR A 25 -0.95 2.73 -16.99
N PRO A 26 -1.53 1.75 -16.28
CA PRO A 26 -0.89 1.24 -15.08
C PRO A 26 0.56 0.85 -15.43
N ALA A 27 1.51 1.25 -14.59
CA ALA A 27 2.95 1.12 -14.85
C ALA A 27 3.40 -0.32 -15.14
N ASP A 28 2.55 -1.30 -14.84
CA ASP A 28 2.82 -2.73 -14.96
C ASP A 28 2.50 -3.33 -16.34
N ASP A 29 1.67 -2.69 -17.18
CA ASP A 29 1.31 -3.22 -18.50
C ASP A 29 1.83 -2.38 -19.67
N LEU A 30 3.11 -2.53 -19.93
CA LEU A 30 3.78 -1.86 -21.04
C LEU A 30 3.37 -2.42 -22.41
N ASP A 31 2.75 -3.60 -22.50
CA ASP A 31 2.29 -4.18 -23.78
C ASP A 31 0.99 -3.58 -24.26
N ILE A 32 0.02 -3.34 -23.36
CA ILE A 32 -1.15 -2.51 -23.66
C ILE A 32 -0.69 -1.14 -24.14
N ARG A 33 0.25 -0.55 -23.41
CA ARG A 33 0.82 0.76 -23.73
C ARG A 33 1.51 0.80 -25.09
N ARG A 34 2.23 -0.26 -25.47
CA ARG A 34 2.83 -0.44 -26.82
C ARG A 34 1.74 -0.59 -27.90
N LYS A 35 0.71 -1.41 -27.66
CA LYS A 35 -0.43 -1.60 -28.58
C LYS A 35 -1.18 -0.29 -28.85
N SER A 36 -1.44 0.51 -27.82
CA SER A 36 -2.12 1.79 -27.97
C SER A 36 -1.29 2.79 -28.78
N LYS A 37 0.03 2.88 -28.56
CA LYS A 37 0.90 3.74 -29.38
C LYS A 37 0.89 3.34 -30.85
N ARG A 38 0.96 2.03 -31.16
CA ARG A 38 0.92 1.54 -32.56
C ARG A 38 -0.33 2.01 -33.30
N ARG A 39 -1.49 2.05 -32.64
CA ARG A 39 -2.74 2.55 -33.23
C ARG A 39 -2.71 4.05 -33.57
N LEU A 40 -1.87 4.83 -32.88
CA LEU A 40 -1.73 6.27 -33.11
C LEU A 40 -0.65 6.61 -34.17
N VAL A 41 0.25 5.68 -34.50
CA VAL A 41 1.29 5.92 -35.50
C VAL A 41 0.69 6.14 -36.87
N GLY A 42 -0.28 5.31 -37.28
CA GLY A 42 -0.94 5.45 -38.60
C GLY A 42 -1.50 6.85 -38.83
N PRO A 43 -2.42 7.36 -37.98
CA PRO A 43 -2.94 8.72 -38.11
C PRO A 43 -1.86 9.82 -38.08
N ALA A 44 -0.80 9.65 -37.29
CA ALA A 44 0.29 10.63 -37.22
C ALA A 44 1.12 10.74 -38.51
N LEU A 45 1.03 9.76 -39.40
CA LEU A 45 1.68 9.75 -40.71
C LEU A 45 0.79 10.31 -41.83
N VAL A 46 -0.50 10.58 -41.57
CA VAL A 46 -1.45 11.03 -42.60
C VAL A 46 -1.13 12.45 -43.06
N CYS A 47 -0.95 13.40 -42.12
CA CYS A 47 -0.57 14.76 -42.45
C CYS A 47 0.10 15.48 -41.26
N LYS A 48 0.68 16.65 -41.54
CA LYS A 48 1.37 17.48 -40.54
C LYS A 48 0.48 17.82 -39.34
N HIS A 49 -0.78 18.18 -39.57
CA HIS A 49 -1.73 18.54 -38.50
C HIS A 49 -1.93 17.39 -37.50
N TRP A 50 -2.21 16.18 -38.01
CA TRP A 50 -2.34 14.99 -37.17
C TRP A 50 -1.03 14.62 -36.46
N SER A 51 0.11 14.75 -37.16
CA SER A 51 1.44 14.53 -36.57
C SER A 51 1.68 15.43 -35.37
N GLU A 52 1.39 16.73 -35.50
CA GLU A 52 1.60 17.72 -34.43
C GLU A 52 0.68 17.48 -33.23
N ALA A 53 -0.59 17.12 -33.46
CA ALA A 53 -1.53 16.83 -32.39
C ALA A 53 -1.22 15.52 -31.65
N ILE A 54 -0.76 14.48 -32.37
CA ILE A 54 -0.50 13.16 -31.79
C ILE A 54 0.89 13.06 -31.15
N ARG A 55 1.89 13.80 -31.64
CA ARG A 55 3.29 13.72 -31.18
C ARG A 55 3.43 13.85 -29.65
N PRO A 56 2.79 14.80 -28.95
CA PRO A 56 2.86 14.87 -27.49
C PRO A 56 2.38 13.60 -26.78
N ILE A 57 1.43 12.87 -27.36
CA ILE A 57 0.87 11.63 -26.79
C ILE A 57 1.83 10.46 -27.05
N LEU A 58 2.34 10.33 -28.28
CA LEU A 58 3.28 9.26 -28.66
C LEU A 58 4.59 9.33 -27.85
N PHE A 59 5.13 10.53 -27.65
CA PHE A 59 6.41 10.73 -26.97
C PHE A 59 6.26 11.03 -25.47
N ARG A 60 5.04 11.03 -24.92
CA ARG A 60 4.77 11.37 -23.51
C ARG A 60 5.61 10.58 -22.51
N GLN A 61 5.65 9.26 -22.67
CA GLN A 61 6.48 8.40 -21.82
C GLN A 61 7.26 7.42 -22.71
N LEU A 62 8.60 7.44 -22.64
CA LEU A 62 9.51 6.60 -23.44
C LEU A 62 9.99 5.38 -22.63
N GLU A 63 10.49 4.36 -23.31
CA GLU A 63 11.07 3.17 -22.67
C GLU A 63 12.47 2.94 -23.22
N LEU A 64 13.47 2.83 -22.33
CA LEU A 64 14.86 2.51 -22.63
C LEU A 64 15.14 1.13 -22.04
N ARG A 65 15.69 0.21 -22.84
CA ARG A 65 15.99 -1.17 -22.41
C ARG A 65 17.46 -1.52 -22.57
N SER A 66 18.20 -0.72 -23.32
CA SER A 66 19.63 -0.93 -23.53
C SER A 66 20.42 0.37 -23.53
N ALA A 67 21.75 0.24 -23.52
CA ALA A 67 22.66 1.38 -23.65
C ALA A 67 22.52 2.07 -25.01
N GLU A 68 22.16 1.34 -26.06
CA GLU A 68 21.92 1.84 -27.42
C GLU A 68 20.73 2.81 -27.42
N ASP A 69 19.62 2.44 -26.77
CA ASP A 69 18.43 3.31 -26.62
C ASP A 69 18.81 4.63 -25.94
N VAL A 70 19.63 4.56 -24.89
CA VAL A 70 20.13 5.75 -24.17
C VAL A 70 20.99 6.61 -25.09
N ARG A 71 21.92 6.01 -25.83
CA ARG A 71 22.81 6.73 -26.76
C ARG A 71 22.02 7.40 -27.89
N PHE A 72 21.04 6.70 -28.45
CA PHE A 72 20.16 7.22 -29.48
C PHE A 72 19.29 8.38 -28.97
N LEU A 73 18.64 8.23 -27.82
CA LEU A 73 17.88 9.33 -27.25
C LEU A 73 18.79 10.51 -26.89
N LYS A 74 20.02 10.23 -26.42
CA LYS A 74 21.00 11.26 -26.08
C LYS A 74 21.46 12.04 -27.30
N SER A 75 21.64 11.41 -28.48
CA SER A 75 22.00 12.14 -29.69
C SER A 75 20.88 13.09 -30.12
N ILE A 76 19.61 12.65 -30.04
CA ILE A 76 18.43 13.49 -30.33
C ILE A 76 18.36 14.67 -29.36
N VAL A 77 18.38 14.40 -28.05
CA VAL A 77 18.28 15.44 -27.00
C VAL A 77 19.50 16.37 -26.98
N SER A 78 20.60 15.96 -27.62
CA SER A 78 21.79 16.80 -27.75
C SER A 78 21.78 17.73 -28.95
N SER A 79 20.87 17.51 -29.92
CA SER A 79 20.70 18.42 -31.05
C SER A 79 20.18 19.79 -30.59
N PRO A 80 20.72 20.92 -31.10
CA PRO A 80 20.20 22.25 -30.82
C PRO A 80 18.70 22.40 -31.15
N GLU A 81 18.26 21.74 -32.23
CA GLU A 81 16.87 21.79 -32.69
C GLU A 81 15.89 21.14 -31.72
N PHE A 82 16.35 20.20 -30.89
CA PHE A 82 15.49 19.53 -29.92
C PHE A 82 14.90 20.52 -28.93
N ALA A 83 15.68 21.50 -28.46
CA ALA A 83 15.23 22.51 -27.51
C ALA A 83 14.10 23.37 -28.09
N ALA A 84 14.17 23.72 -29.38
CA ALA A 84 13.14 24.47 -30.10
C ALA A 84 11.94 23.59 -30.52
N SER A 85 12.13 22.27 -30.59
CA SER A 85 11.07 21.35 -31.01
C SER A 85 9.97 21.17 -29.95
N SER A 86 8.76 20.86 -30.40
CA SER A 86 7.65 20.45 -29.52
C SER A 86 7.92 19.15 -28.75
N LEU A 87 8.96 18.40 -29.11
CA LEU A 87 9.34 17.14 -28.47
C LEU A 87 9.93 17.34 -27.07
N SER A 88 10.68 18.42 -26.85
CA SER A 88 11.32 18.70 -25.55
C SER A 88 10.32 18.82 -24.40
N GLY A 89 9.16 19.45 -24.66
CA GLY A 89 8.07 19.57 -23.70
C GLY A 89 7.18 18.33 -23.62
N SER A 90 7.23 17.46 -24.63
CA SER A 90 6.37 16.29 -24.76
C SER A 90 6.82 15.13 -23.87
N ILE A 91 8.13 14.92 -23.69
CA ILE A 91 8.66 13.80 -22.89
C ILE A 91 8.48 14.09 -21.40
N LYS A 92 7.43 13.54 -20.80
CA LYS A 92 7.13 13.69 -19.37
C LYS A 92 7.78 12.61 -18.52
N GLU A 93 7.99 11.42 -19.08
CA GLU A 93 8.49 10.28 -18.31
C GLU A 93 9.37 9.35 -19.16
N ILE A 94 10.40 8.78 -18.55
CA ILE A 94 11.29 7.82 -19.18
C ILE A 94 11.35 6.58 -18.28
N HIS A 95 10.83 5.47 -18.79
CA HIS A 95 10.95 4.17 -18.16
C HIS A 95 12.28 3.52 -18.56
N ILE A 96 13.07 3.14 -17.58
CA ILE A 96 14.33 2.43 -17.74
C ILE A 96 14.05 1.00 -17.33
N ARG A 97 13.94 0.06 -18.27
CA ARG A 97 14.14 -1.35 -17.91
C ARG A 97 15.62 -1.54 -17.61
N GLN A 98 15.92 -2.39 -16.64
CA GLN A 98 17.22 -3.01 -16.52
C GLN A 98 17.02 -4.46 -16.12
N GLU A 99 17.71 -5.37 -16.79
CA GLU A 99 17.76 -6.76 -16.35
C GLU A 99 18.83 -6.89 -15.26
N ALA A 100 18.52 -7.64 -14.20
CA ALA A 100 19.45 -7.94 -13.13
C ALA A 100 20.55 -8.94 -13.56
N THR A 101 20.38 -9.57 -14.72
CA THR A 101 21.31 -10.54 -15.32
C THR A 101 22.67 -9.88 -15.59
N GLY A 102 23.73 -10.69 -15.68
CA GLY A 102 25.14 -10.25 -15.75
C GLY A 102 25.56 -9.31 -16.90
N ALA A 103 24.60 -8.78 -17.68
CA ALA A 103 24.85 -7.68 -18.58
C ALA A 103 25.39 -6.46 -17.82
N LYS A 104 26.37 -5.78 -18.41
CA LYS A 104 27.02 -4.62 -17.79
C LYS A 104 25.97 -3.54 -17.45
N PRO A 105 25.90 -3.06 -16.20
CA PRO A 105 24.96 -2.02 -15.82
C PRO A 105 25.21 -0.74 -16.63
N TRP A 106 24.20 -0.30 -17.38
CA TRP A 106 24.30 0.90 -18.23
C TRP A 106 23.57 2.11 -17.67
N LEU A 107 23.00 2.00 -16.45
CA LEU A 107 22.26 3.08 -15.79
C LEU A 107 23.09 4.38 -15.69
N HIS A 108 24.41 4.28 -15.56
CA HIS A 108 25.32 5.42 -15.54
C HIS A 108 25.26 6.27 -16.83
N HIS A 109 24.91 5.68 -17.98
CA HIS A 109 24.72 6.44 -19.23
C HIS A 109 23.49 7.36 -19.20
N VAL A 110 22.49 7.07 -18.35
CA VAL A 110 21.26 7.85 -18.22
C VAL A 110 21.52 9.21 -17.55
N HIS A 111 22.63 9.36 -16.82
CA HIS A 111 22.93 10.59 -16.11
C HIS A 111 22.91 11.81 -17.04
N GLY A 112 23.57 11.71 -18.20
CA GLY A 112 23.60 12.79 -19.20
C GLY A 112 22.24 13.12 -19.83
N LEU A 113 21.29 12.18 -19.84
CA LEU A 113 19.90 12.45 -20.23
C LEU A 113 19.18 13.21 -19.13
N SER A 114 19.35 12.80 -17.87
CA SER A 114 18.64 13.37 -16.72
C SER A 114 18.99 14.83 -16.44
N THR A 115 20.19 15.27 -16.83
CA THR A 115 20.62 16.67 -16.71
C THR A 115 20.01 17.58 -17.78
N ARG A 116 19.78 17.03 -19.00
CA ARG A 116 19.15 17.75 -20.12
C ARG A 116 17.62 17.78 -20.02
N LEU A 117 17.02 16.67 -19.60
CA LEU A 117 15.57 16.50 -19.48
C LEU A 117 15.08 16.81 -18.06
N ARG A 118 15.27 18.06 -17.61
CA ARG A 118 15.10 18.40 -16.19
C ARG A 118 13.68 18.26 -15.64
N LYS A 119 12.67 18.36 -16.51
CA LYS A 119 11.24 18.26 -16.19
C LYS A 119 10.67 16.85 -16.38
N THR A 120 11.51 15.90 -16.79
CA THR A 120 11.11 14.52 -17.08
C THR A 120 11.33 13.64 -15.86
N ALA A 121 10.33 12.82 -15.52
CA ALA A 121 10.45 11.81 -14.48
C ALA A 121 11.21 10.58 -15.03
N PHE A 122 12.18 10.08 -14.29
CA PHE A 122 12.87 8.83 -14.65
C PHE A 122 12.40 7.72 -13.72
N VAL A 123 11.86 6.65 -14.31
CA VAL A 123 11.29 5.50 -13.60
C VAL A 123 12.11 4.27 -13.96
N CYS A 124 12.88 3.75 -13.02
CA CYS A 124 13.72 2.57 -13.23
C CYS A 124 13.02 1.31 -12.72
N VAL A 125 12.99 0.27 -13.54
CA VAL A 125 12.49 -1.05 -13.17
C VAL A 125 13.60 -2.06 -13.44
N VAL A 126 14.16 -2.59 -12.36
CA VAL A 126 15.12 -3.69 -12.39
C VAL A 126 14.36 -4.99 -12.18
N LYS A 127 14.45 -5.92 -13.12
CA LYS A 127 13.83 -7.25 -12.99
C LYS A 127 14.88 -8.33 -13.14
N ASN A 128 14.80 -9.33 -12.28
CA ASN A 128 15.42 -10.61 -12.54
C ASN A 128 14.41 -11.52 -13.26
N HIS A 129 14.82 -12.11 -14.38
CA HIS A 129 13.97 -12.98 -15.20
C HIS A 129 14.14 -14.47 -14.90
N THR A 130 15.10 -14.83 -14.03
CA THR A 130 15.29 -16.22 -13.65
C THR A 130 14.21 -16.62 -12.63
N ASP A 131 13.26 -17.46 -13.06
CA ASP A 131 12.36 -18.18 -12.14
C ASP A 131 13.14 -19.13 -11.21
N ASP A 132 14.41 -19.37 -11.52
CA ASP A 132 15.32 -20.18 -10.71
C ASP A 132 15.94 -19.36 -9.57
N ALA A 133 15.25 -19.34 -8.44
CA ALA A 133 15.67 -18.63 -7.22
C ALA A 133 17.01 -19.12 -6.63
N ALA A 134 17.50 -20.30 -7.04
CA ALA A 134 18.77 -20.86 -6.57
C ALA A 134 19.98 -20.35 -7.37
N SER A 135 19.78 -19.74 -8.53
CA SER A 135 20.88 -19.30 -9.37
C SER A 135 21.46 -17.96 -8.87
N THR A 136 22.78 -17.92 -8.67
CA THR A 136 23.54 -16.68 -8.46
C THR A 136 23.43 -15.70 -9.65
N ALA A 137 22.82 -16.12 -10.77
CA ALA A 137 22.53 -15.34 -11.97
C ALA A 137 21.56 -14.14 -11.77
N GLY A 138 21.10 -13.88 -10.54
CA GLY A 138 20.23 -12.74 -10.20
C GLY A 138 20.90 -11.58 -9.46
N ARG A 139 22.22 -11.65 -9.23
CA ARG A 139 22.95 -10.64 -8.46
C ARG A 139 23.05 -9.34 -9.25
N TRP A 140 22.31 -8.32 -8.81
CA TRP A 140 22.43 -6.99 -9.39
C TRP A 140 23.40 -6.14 -8.57
N ALA A 141 24.59 -5.90 -9.13
CA ALA A 141 25.63 -5.09 -8.49
C ALA A 141 25.84 -3.80 -9.31
N PRO A 142 24.94 -2.80 -9.23
CA PRO A 142 25.05 -1.59 -10.04
C PRO A 142 26.38 -0.87 -9.78
N PHE A 143 26.90 -0.97 -8.55
CA PHE A 143 28.13 -0.30 -8.10
C PHE A 143 29.43 -0.96 -8.54
N GLU A 144 29.45 -2.23 -8.93
CA GLU A 144 30.67 -2.87 -9.43
C GLU A 144 31.17 -2.23 -10.73
N SER A 145 30.24 -1.65 -11.50
CA SER A 145 30.56 -0.98 -12.77
C SER A 145 30.77 0.54 -12.64
N ILE A 146 30.60 1.12 -11.46
CA ILE A 146 30.63 2.58 -11.29
C ILE A 146 31.99 2.99 -10.69
N PRO A 147 32.71 3.94 -11.32
CA PRO A 147 33.94 4.46 -10.75
C PRO A 147 33.67 5.07 -9.37
N THR A 148 34.55 4.75 -8.41
CA THR A 148 34.42 5.04 -6.97
C THR A 148 34.38 6.53 -6.61
N VAL A 149 34.56 7.43 -7.57
CA VAL A 149 34.86 8.85 -7.35
C VAL A 149 33.86 9.76 -8.08
N THR A 150 32.95 10.36 -7.30
CA THR A 150 31.90 11.36 -7.69
C THR A 150 30.81 10.85 -8.65
N PRO A 151 29.72 11.61 -8.93
CA PRO A 151 29.23 12.84 -8.30
C PRO A 151 27.82 12.66 -7.66
N SER A 152 26.76 12.99 -8.39
CA SER A 152 25.34 12.95 -8.02
C SER A 152 24.62 12.15 -9.11
N TYR A 153 24.09 10.98 -8.75
CA TYR A 153 23.55 10.02 -9.70
C TYR A 153 22.36 10.55 -10.52
N VAL A 154 22.01 9.77 -11.53
CA VAL A 154 20.78 9.87 -12.33
C VAL A 154 19.61 10.36 -11.48
N ARG A 155 18.87 11.34 -11.99
CA ARG A 155 17.67 11.85 -11.31
C ARG A 155 16.50 10.87 -11.42
N LEU A 156 16.59 9.74 -10.73
CA LEU A 156 15.50 8.78 -10.62
C LEU A 156 14.40 9.37 -9.74
N SER A 157 13.16 9.33 -10.22
CA SER A 157 11.97 9.60 -9.43
C SER A 157 11.47 8.31 -8.80
N ASP A 158 11.40 7.24 -9.59
CA ASP A 158 10.89 5.96 -9.13
C ASP A 158 11.89 4.84 -9.43
N LEU A 159 12.03 3.89 -8.52
CA LEU A 159 12.84 2.69 -8.64
C LEU A 159 11.98 1.50 -8.24
N THR A 160 11.94 0.46 -9.06
CA THR A 160 11.25 -0.79 -8.77
C THR A 160 12.23 -1.93 -8.94
N LEU A 161 12.47 -2.70 -7.89
CA LEU A 161 13.34 -3.87 -7.88
C LEU A 161 12.45 -5.12 -7.81
N ARG A 162 12.58 -6.06 -8.74
CA ARG A 162 11.78 -7.31 -8.75
C ARG A 162 12.68 -8.53 -8.88
N GLY A 163 12.58 -9.47 -7.92
CA GLY A 163 13.37 -10.70 -7.94
C GLY A 163 14.88 -10.47 -7.78
N VAL A 164 15.28 -9.27 -7.32
CA VAL A 164 16.70 -8.87 -7.29
C VAL A 164 17.37 -9.47 -6.07
N VAL A 165 18.55 -10.07 -6.28
CA VAL A 165 19.40 -10.59 -5.22
C VAL A 165 20.49 -9.56 -4.91
N PHE A 166 20.58 -9.15 -3.64
CA PHE A 166 21.66 -8.30 -3.14
C PHE A 166 22.65 -9.12 -2.32
N THR A 167 23.91 -8.69 -2.25
CA THR A 167 24.88 -9.32 -1.35
C THR A 167 24.46 -9.12 0.10
N SER A 168 24.00 -7.92 0.48
CA SER A 168 23.57 -7.63 1.85
C SER A 168 22.49 -6.54 1.88
N LYS A 169 21.79 -6.40 3.00
CA LYS A 169 20.85 -5.27 3.24
C LYS A 169 21.54 -3.91 3.13
N THR A 170 22.82 -3.84 3.51
CA THR A 170 23.67 -2.66 3.40
C THR A 170 23.80 -2.18 1.96
N GLU A 171 23.85 -3.11 0.99
CA GLU A 171 23.97 -2.76 -0.43
C GLU A 171 22.71 -2.08 -0.97
N LEU A 172 21.52 -2.60 -0.61
CA LEU A 172 20.25 -1.97 -0.94
C LEU A 172 20.15 -0.56 -0.32
N ILE A 173 20.57 -0.39 0.93
CA ILE A 173 20.61 0.92 1.59
C ILE A 173 21.52 1.89 0.83
N ARG A 174 22.73 1.46 0.48
CA ARG A 174 23.65 2.26 -0.35
C ARG A 174 23.04 2.62 -1.69
N LEU A 175 22.32 1.68 -2.31
CA LEU A 175 21.61 1.92 -3.56
C LEU A 175 20.62 3.07 -3.45
N VAL A 176 19.71 2.99 -2.48
CA VAL A 176 18.67 3.99 -2.30
C VAL A 176 19.29 5.36 -1.97
N HIS A 177 20.27 5.40 -1.07
CA HIS A 177 20.96 6.66 -0.72
C HIS A 177 21.72 7.32 -1.88
N ASN A 178 22.11 6.54 -2.90
CA ASN A 178 22.80 7.09 -4.05
C ASN A 178 21.87 7.90 -4.97
N PHE A 179 20.54 7.78 -4.85
CA PHE A 179 19.57 8.51 -5.66
C PHE A 179 18.85 9.59 -4.84
N PRO A 180 19.41 10.81 -4.72
CA PRO A 180 18.82 11.84 -3.87
C PRO A 180 17.44 12.30 -4.35
N THR A 181 17.12 12.19 -5.65
CA THR A 181 15.80 12.58 -6.18
C THR A 181 14.74 11.50 -6.10
N LEU A 182 15.08 10.32 -5.56
CA LEU A 182 14.20 9.17 -5.55
C LEU A 182 13.00 9.44 -4.64
N LYS A 183 11.82 9.47 -5.26
CA LYS A 183 10.52 9.64 -4.62
C LYS A 183 9.91 8.30 -4.18
N ILE A 184 10.17 7.25 -4.95
CA ILE A 184 9.51 5.96 -4.80
C ILE A 184 10.52 4.84 -5.03
N CYS A 185 10.72 3.96 -4.05
CA CYS A 185 11.42 2.68 -4.21
C CYS A 185 10.45 1.51 -3.96
N THR A 186 10.23 0.62 -4.91
CA THR A 186 9.33 -0.54 -4.73
C THR A 186 10.15 -1.81 -4.85
N CYS A 187 10.33 -2.52 -3.76
CA CYS A 187 11.09 -3.77 -3.72
C CYS A 187 10.12 -4.96 -3.74
N LYS A 188 10.25 -5.89 -4.68
CA LYS A 188 9.42 -7.10 -4.78
C LYS A 188 10.28 -8.36 -4.88
N GLY A 189 10.07 -9.31 -3.98
CA GLY A 189 10.83 -10.58 -3.99
C GLY A 189 12.34 -10.37 -3.92
N LEU A 190 12.80 -9.54 -2.98
CA LEU A 190 14.24 -9.37 -2.77
C LEU A 190 14.80 -10.57 -2.00
N ALA A 191 16.01 -10.97 -2.35
CA ALA A 191 16.81 -11.91 -1.56
C ALA A 191 18.13 -11.26 -1.16
N PHE A 192 18.67 -11.68 -0.02
CA PHE A 192 19.96 -11.22 0.49
C PHE A 192 20.85 -12.44 0.72
N LEU A 193 22.04 -12.44 0.15
CA LEU A 193 23.00 -13.54 0.34
C LEU A 193 23.58 -13.53 1.75
N ASP A 194 23.81 -12.35 2.31
CA ASP A 194 24.26 -12.13 3.69
C ASP A 194 23.06 -11.72 4.57
N PRO A 195 22.66 -12.54 5.55
CA PRO A 195 21.56 -12.24 6.45
C PRO A 195 21.91 -11.18 7.51
N SER A 196 23.18 -10.79 7.61
CA SER A 196 23.69 -9.85 8.62
C SER A 196 22.85 -8.57 8.70
N PRO A 197 22.72 -7.97 9.90
CA PRO A 197 22.03 -6.71 10.06
C PRO A 197 22.66 -5.64 9.17
N ALA A 198 21.84 -4.70 8.71
CA ALA A 198 22.31 -3.67 7.80
C ALA A 198 23.32 -2.75 8.52
N VAL A 199 24.53 -2.65 8.01
CA VAL A 199 25.57 -1.77 8.57
C VAL A 199 25.51 -0.44 7.84
N ARG A 200 25.26 0.63 8.58
CA ARG A 200 25.23 1.97 8.01
C ARG A 200 26.58 2.32 7.36
N PRO A 201 26.61 2.83 6.12
CA PRO A 201 27.86 3.30 5.52
C PRO A 201 28.40 4.51 6.30
N ARG A 202 29.57 4.36 6.94
CA ARG A 202 30.23 5.44 7.72
C ARG A 202 30.43 6.74 6.93
N ARG A 203 30.52 6.67 5.59
CA ARG A 203 30.80 7.81 4.70
C ARG A 203 29.60 8.74 4.41
N LEU A 204 28.38 8.41 4.84
CA LEU A 204 27.20 9.27 4.61
C LEU A 204 27.18 10.56 5.45
N ARG A 205 28.11 10.73 6.39
CA ARG A 205 28.08 11.80 7.42
C ARG A 205 28.34 13.23 6.90
N ARG A 206 28.71 13.42 5.62
CA ARG A 206 29.10 14.75 5.08
C ARG A 206 28.13 15.38 4.06
N ARG A 207 27.06 14.69 3.65
CA ARG A 207 26.04 15.32 2.79
C ARG A 207 24.90 15.83 3.65
N SER A 208 24.54 17.11 3.47
CA SER A 208 23.30 17.65 3.98
C SER A 208 22.14 16.73 3.56
N PRO A 209 21.19 16.42 4.45
CA PRO A 209 20.03 15.61 4.11
C PRO A 209 19.37 16.21 2.86
N PRO A 210 19.06 15.40 1.81
CA PRO A 210 18.39 15.93 0.63
C PRO A 210 17.05 16.57 1.02
N ALA A 211 16.71 17.68 0.36
CA ALA A 211 15.47 18.41 0.63
C ALA A 211 14.24 17.51 0.38
N ARG A 212 13.47 17.23 1.44
CA ARG A 212 12.11 16.64 1.48
C ARG A 212 11.70 15.86 0.21
N HIS A 213 12.01 14.56 0.19
CA HIS A 213 11.55 13.61 -0.82
C HIS A 213 10.80 12.47 -0.12
N SER A 214 9.69 12.01 -0.71
CA SER A 214 9.07 10.75 -0.30
C SER A 214 10.08 9.64 -0.56
N PHE A 215 10.28 8.71 0.35
CA PHE A 215 11.08 7.52 0.04
C PHE A 215 10.19 6.32 0.28
N LYS A 216 9.92 5.50 -0.75
CA LYS A 216 9.37 4.15 -0.50
C LYS A 216 10.42 3.10 -0.06
N TYR A 217 11.50 3.58 0.54
CA TYR A 217 12.37 2.85 1.46
C TYR A 217 13.15 3.98 2.16
N ILE A 218 12.65 4.51 3.28
CA ILE A 218 13.46 5.48 4.01
C ILE A 218 14.60 4.66 4.62
N ALA A 219 15.85 4.96 4.25
CA ALA A 219 17.04 4.28 4.81
C ALA A 219 17.56 4.98 6.08
N ASP A 220 16.67 5.77 6.68
CA ASP A 220 16.80 6.65 7.85
C ASP A 220 15.36 7.06 8.32
N PRO A 221 14.30 6.19 8.37
CA PRO A 221 12.94 6.64 8.70
C PRO A 221 12.94 7.35 10.05
N ALA A 222 13.60 6.71 11.03
CA ALA A 222 13.82 7.25 12.36
C ALA A 222 14.35 8.69 12.30
N ARG A 223 15.49 8.91 11.63
CA ARG A 223 16.13 10.23 11.55
C ARG A 223 15.34 11.28 10.77
N HIS A 224 14.68 10.89 9.68
CA HIS A 224 13.86 11.82 8.92
C HIS A 224 12.66 12.31 9.75
N MET A 225 12.17 11.45 10.63
CA MET A 225 11.00 11.72 11.44
C MET A 225 11.37 12.30 12.81
N GLY A 226 12.63 12.22 13.22
CA GLY A 226 13.09 12.65 14.55
C GLY A 226 12.88 11.59 15.64
N LEU A 227 12.65 10.33 15.25
CA LEU A 227 12.61 9.17 16.14
C LEU A 227 14.01 8.60 16.35
N ASP A 228 14.23 7.96 17.49
CA ASP A 228 15.42 7.15 17.71
C ASP A 228 15.35 5.84 16.92
N ASP A 229 16.52 5.33 16.52
CA ASP A 229 16.65 4.14 15.68
C ASP A 229 16.00 2.90 16.34
N ARG A 230 16.05 2.80 17.68
CA ARG A 230 15.49 1.66 18.42
C ARG A 230 13.96 1.66 18.38
N THR A 231 13.30 2.79 18.64
CA THR A 231 11.83 2.89 18.57
C THR A 231 11.32 2.54 17.17
N TRP A 232 12.00 3.04 16.13
CA TRP A 232 11.63 2.69 14.76
C TRP A 232 11.86 1.21 14.46
N ASP A 233 13.00 0.64 14.83
CA ASP A 233 13.29 -0.78 14.59
C ASP A 233 12.28 -1.69 15.31
N THR A 234 11.95 -1.39 16.57
CA THR A 234 10.91 -2.11 17.31
C THR A 234 9.56 -2.00 16.61
N THR A 235 9.18 -0.79 16.14
CA THR A 235 7.94 -0.57 15.37
C THR A 235 7.91 -1.40 14.10
N LEU A 236 8.99 -1.38 13.33
CA LEU A 236 9.10 -2.12 12.07
C LEU A 236 9.05 -3.62 12.32
N GLN A 237 9.79 -4.14 13.30
CA GLN A 237 9.75 -5.57 13.65
C GLN A 237 8.36 -6.02 14.10
N GLY A 238 7.68 -5.24 14.95
CA GLY A 238 6.33 -5.56 15.37
C GLY A 238 5.32 -5.58 14.21
N LEU A 239 5.42 -4.63 13.29
CA LEU A 239 4.57 -4.60 12.09
C LEU A 239 4.90 -5.71 11.09
N LEU A 240 6.17 -6.10 10.98
CA LEU A 240 6.59 -7.24 10.15
C LEU A 240 6.16 -8.57 10.77
N ALA A 241 6.09 -8.68 12.11
CA ALA A 241 5.59 -9.87 12.78
C ALA A 241 4.13 -10.16 12.40
N LEU A 242 3.30 -9.13 12.17
CA LEU A 242 1.92 -9.31 11.69
C LEU A 242 1.86 -9.90 10.28
N ALA A 243 2.93 -9.78 9.47
CA ALA A 243 2.94 -10.35 8.14
C ALA A 243 2.82 -11.88 8.25
N PRO A 244 1.97 -12.53 7.43
CA PRO A 244 1.85 -13.98 7.47
C PRO A 244 3.22 -14.64 7.28
N ASN A 245 3.53 -15.70 8.05
CA ASN A 245 4.80 -16.47 8.02
C ASN A 245 5.13 -17.15 6.67
N ARG A 246 4.42 -16.80 5.59
CA ARG A 246 4.63 -17.34 4.25
C ARG A 246 5.53 -16.39 3.45
N PRO A 247 6.32 -16.91 2.49
CA PRO A 247 7.09 -16.07 1.56
C PRO A 247 6.16 -15.00 0.98
N GLY A 248 6.49 -13.75 1.30
CA GLY A 248 5.61 -12.62 1.13
C GLY A 248 6.40 -11.39 0.73
N LEU A 249 5.68 -10.46 0.13
CA LEU A 249 6.16 -9.16 -0.29
C LEU A 249 5.90 -8.13 0.81
N ALA A 250 6.95 -7.68 1.50
CA ALA A 250 6.91 -6.47 2.32
C ALA A 250 7.43 -5.27 1.53
N VAL A 251 6.59 -4.24 1.38
CA VAL A 251 6.92 -2.96 0.73
C VAL A 251 6.79 -1.86 1.76
N VAL A 252 7.89 -1.23 2.16
CA VAL A 252 7.87 -0.13 3.13
C VAL A 252 7.85 1.21 2.40
N GLY A 253 6.68 1.84 2.25
CA GLY A 253 6.50 3.09 1.54
C GLY A 253 6.38 4.33 2.43
N GLY A 254 7.29 5.31 2.40
CA GLY A 254 7.06 6.63 3.03
C GLY A 254 6.34 7.62 2.11
N ASP A 255 5.45 8.45 2.64
CA ASP A 255 4.93 9.66 1.97
C ASP A 255 5.77 10.89 2.39
N VAL A 256 5.62 12.03 1.71
CA VAL A 256 6.29 13.31 2.03
C VAL A 256 5.72 13.93 3.32
N THR A 257 4.52 13.50 3.70
CA THR A 257 3.84 13.85 4.95
C THR A 257 4.43 13.03 6.10
N ASP A 258 4.27 13.43 7.36
CA ASP A 258 4.82 12.77 8.56
C ASP A 258 4.23 11.36 8.79
N THR A 259 4.37 10.49 7.79
CA THR A 259 3.63 9.24 7.64
C THR A 259 4.44 8.22 6.85
N VAL A 260 4.59 7.04 7.42
CA VAL A 260 5.21 5.88 6.79
C VAL A 260 4.18 4.78 6.63
N ARG A 261 4.01 4.31 5.40
CA ARG A 261 3.07 3.27 5.02
C ARG A 261 3.80 1.97 4.71
N ILE A 262 3.80 1.03 5.64
CA ILE A 262 4.29 -0.34 5.45
C ILE A 262 3.18 -1.18 4.83
N HIS A 263 3.48 -1.87 3.75
CA HIS A 263 2.54 -2.70 3.01
C HIS A 263 3.10 -4.13 2.93
N CYS A 264 2.61 -4.98 3.82
CA CYS A 264 2.91 -6.41 3.83
C CYS A 264 1.85 -7.14 3.01
N SER A 265 2.26 -7.95 2.05
CA SER A 265 1.34 -8.77 1.25
C SER A 265 1.90 -10.17 1.08
N SER A 266 1.09 -11.19 1.31
CA SER A 266 1.46 -12.57 1.00
C SER A 266 0.61 -13.04 -0.19
N SER A 267 1.28 -13.60 -1.20
CA SER A 267 0.63 -14.28 -2.32
C SER A 267 1.08 -15.73 -2.30
N SER A 268 0.20 -16.64 -1.87
CA SER A 268 0.43 -18.07 -2.05
C SER A 268 -0.06 -18.47 -3.46
N PRO A 269 0.74 -19.19 -4.26
CA PRO A 269 0.27 -19.75 -5.52
C PRO A 269 -1.00 -20.58 -5.27
N GLY A 270 -2.06 -20.35 -6.05
CA GLY A 270 -3.30 -21.12 -5.98
C GLY A 270 -4.36 -20.61 -4.98
N GLN A 271 -4.09 -19.58 -4.17
CA GLN A 271 -5.14 -18.92 -3.40
C GLN A 271 -5.69 -17.72 -4.20
N PRO A 272 -7.03 -17.61 -4.43
CA PRO A 272 -7.59 -16.56 -5.28
C PRO A 272 -7.57 -15.18 -4.61
N ALA A 273 -7.64 -15.16 -3.28
CA ALA A 273 -7.45 -13.96 -2.47
C ALA A 273 -5.96 -13.69 -2.20
N ARG A 274 -5.66 -12.49 -1.70
CA ARG A 274 -4.33 -12.09 -1.22
C ARG A 274 -4.48 -11.59 0.22
N HIS A 275 -3.56 -11.97 1.09
CA HIS A 275 -3.44 -11.34 2.40
C HIS A 275 -2.65 -10.06 2.25
N VAL A 276 -3.24 -8.92 2.60
CA VAL A 276 -2.61 -7.61 2.55
C VAL A 276 -2.83 -6.93 3.89
N ILE A 277 -1.73 -6.55 4.53
CA ILE A 277 -1.69 -5.78 5.76
C ILE A 277 -1.02 -4.46 5.41
N VAL A 278 -1.76 -3.38 5.54
CA VAL A 278 -1.24 -2.04 5.31
C VAL A 278 -1.18 -1.32 6.65
N ALA A 279 0.02 -1.08 7.17
CA ALA A 279 0.24 -0.28 8.36
C ALA A 279 0.66 1.14 7.96
N THR A 280 -0.06 2.14 8.43
CA THR A 280 0.26 3.56 8.24
C THR A 280 0.65 4.15 9.58
N VAL A 281 1.95 4.32 9.79
CA VAL A 281 2.53 4.91 10.99
C VAL A 281 2.60 6.42 10.79
N ARG A 282 1.96 7.19 11.67
CA ARG A 282 1.98 8.67 11.67
C ARG A 282 2.83 9.17 12.81
N PHE A 283 3.56 10.25 12.57
CA PHE A 283 4.51 10.83 13.51
C PHE A 283 4.14 12.28 13.77
N CYS A 284 4.43 12.75 14.98
CA CYS A 284 4.26 14.14 15.34
C CYS A 284 5.57 14.67 15.92
N GLN A 285 6.10 15.73 15.32
CA GLN A 285 7.20 16.50 15.88
C GLN A 285 6.61 17.56 16.80
N SER A 286 6.94 17.49 18.09
CA SER A 286 6.56 18.54 19.03
C SER A 286 7.22 19.85 18.59
N SER A 287 6.45 20.90 18.30
CA SER A 287 7.02 22.22 17.99
C SER A 287 7.49 22.89 19.28
N VAL A 288 8.62 22.45 19.84
CA VAL A 288 9.22 23.13 20.99
C VAL A 288 10.04 24.32 20.48
N GLY A 289 9.99 25.44 21.19
CA GLY A 289 10.69 26.69 20.84
C GLY A 289 12.19 26.47 20.62
N GLN A 290 12.80 27.35 19.81
CA GLN A 290 14.15 27.21 19.23
C GLN A 290 15.30 26.92 20.22
N ASP A 291 15.09 27.07 21.52
CA ASP A 291 16.14 26.95 22.55
C ASP A 291 16.22 25.58 23.24
N ALA A 292 15.19 24.73 23.10
CA ALA A 292 15.28 23.34 23.55
C ALA A 292 15.77 22.49 22.37
N GLY A 293 16.76 21.62 22.58
CA GLY A 293 17.32 20.75 21.54
C GLY A 293 16.24 20.01 20.72
N PRO A 294 16.62 19.43 19.56
CA PRO A 294 15.67 18.89 18.59
C PRO A 294 14.64 17.97 19.28
N PRO A 295 13.36 18.33 19.27
CA PRO A 295 12.34 17.61 20.02
C PRO A 295 12.25 16.18 19.51
N LEU A 296 12.28 15.21 20.42
CA LEU A 296 12.05 13.81 20.08
C LEU A 296 10.64 13.69 19.48
N ALA A 297 10.58 13.19 18.25
CA ALA A 297 9.32 12.87 17.63
C ALA A 297 8.71 11.65 18.34
N HIS A 298 7.39 11.53 18.25
CA HIS A 298 6.66 10.40 18.80
C HIS A 298 5.71 9.85 17.74
N ILE A 299 5.28 8.60 17.94
CA ILE A 299 4.34 7.90 17.06
C ILE A 299 2.92 8.34 17.47
N GLU A 300 2.30 9.17 16.65
CA GLU A 300 0.95 9.67 16.89
C GLU A 300 -0.08 8.53 16.74
N SER A 301 0.08 7.70 15.73
CA SER A 301 -0.78 6.53 15.53
C SER A 301 -0.18 5.49 14.59
N ILE A 302 -0.52 4.23 14.81
CA ILE A 302 -0.37 3.14 13.84
C ILE A 302 -1.76 2.78 13.33
N ASP A 303 -2.05 3.06 12.06
CA ASP A 303 -3.30 2.66 11.42
C ASP A 303 -3.12 1.36 10.63
N LEU A 304 -3.80 0.28 11.02
CA LEU A 304 -3.78 -1.01 10.35
C LEU A 304 -5.01 -1.19 9.44
N ASP A 305 -4.79 -1.38 8.15
CA ASP A 305 -5.81 -1.65 7.12
C ASP A 305 -5.61 -3.09 6.63
N LEU A 306 -6.39 -4.02 7.20
CA LEU A 306 -6.24 -5.46 7.09
C LEU A 306 -7.18 -6.03 6.03
N GLN A 307 -6.63 -6.73 5.05
CA GLN A 307 -7.35 -7.44 4.00
C GLN A 307 -6.88 -8.89 4.00
N LEU A 308 -7.58 -9.74 4.75
CA LEU A 308 -7.25 -11.16 4.85
C LEU A 308 -8.14 -11.94 3.89
N GLY A 309 -7.56 -12.92 3.18
CA GLY A 309 -8.32 -13.81 2.30
C GLY A 309 -9.27 -14.74 3.05
N ASP A 310 -9.00 -14.97 4.33
CA ASP A 310 -9.80 -15.76 5.25
C ASP A 310 -9.97 -14.95 6.55
N VAL A 311 -11.21 -14.83 7.02
CA VAL A 311 -11.57 -14.11 8.24
C VAL A 311 -11.00 -14.81 9.48
N GLY A 312 -10.87 -16.14 9.46
CA GLY A 312 -10.32 -16.92 10.58
C GLY A 312 -8.85 -16.61 10.89
N VAL A 313 -8.08 -16.15 9.90
CA VAL A 313 -6.67 -15.75 10.08
C VAL A 313 -6.52 -14.60 11.09
N ALA A 314 -7.55 -13.76 11.24
CA ALA A 314 -7.56 -12.66 12.20
C ALA A 314 -7.33 -13.12 13.65
N ASP A 315 -7.82 -14.31 14.01
CA ASP A 315 -7.68 -14.89 15.35
C ASP A 315 -6.26 -15.40 15.63
N THR A 316 -5.43 -15.52 14.59
CA THR A 316 -4.07 -16.07 14.67
C THR A 316 -2.98 -15.04 14.38
N LEU A 317 -3.35 -13.78 14.20
CA LEU A 317 -2.37 -12.71 14.01
C LEU A 317 -1.50 -12.58 15.27
N PRO A 318 -0.16 -12.53 15.13
CA PRO A 318 0.76 -12.46 16.27
C PRO A 318 0.84 -11.03 16.81
N TRP A 319 -0.24 -10.59 17.48
CA TRP A 319 -0.39 -9.24 18.02
C TRP A 319 0.69 -8.87 19.04
N ASP A 320 1.26 -9.85 19.74
CA ASP A 320 2.31 -9.66 20.75
C ASP A 320 3.56 -9.00 20.17
N GLY A 321 3.81 -9.15 18.86
CA GLY A 321 4.89 -8.44 18.18
C GLY A 321 4.75 -6.91 18.28
N LEU A 322 3.54 -6.38 18.43
CA LEU A 322 3.30 -4.95 18.60
C LEU A 322 3.39 -4.49 20.05
N GLN A 323 3.38 -5.38 21.05
CA GLN A 323 3.28 -4.99 22.45
C GLN A 323 4.43 -4.06 22.86
N ALA A 324 5.67 -4.41 22.51
CA ALA A 324 6.84 -3.57 22.79
C ALA A 324 6.77 -2.17 22.14
N VAL A 325 6.04 -2.02 21.03
CA VAL A 325 5.81 -0.72 20.36
C VAL A 325 4.77 0.09 21.13
N LEU A 326 3.75 -0.59 21.65
CA LEU A 326 2.57 -0.01 22.26
C LEU A 326 2.80 0.34 23.74
N ASP A 327 3.71 -0.36 24.41
CA ASP A 327 4.25 -0.04 25.74
C ASP A 327 5.23 1.15 25.72
N SER A 328 5.65 1.59 24.53
CA SER A 328 6.53 2.76 24.40
C SER A 328 5.77 4.03 24.81
N PRO A 329 6.34 4.89 25.67
CA PRO A 329 5.72 6.17 26.03
C PRO A 329 5.57 7.11 24.83
N HIS A 330 6.20 6.78 23.70
CA HIS A 330 6.12 7.54 22.45
C HIS A 330 4.95 7.10 21.56
N MET A 331 4.17 6.08 21.93
CA MET A 331 3.06 5.58 21.13
C MET A 331 1.73 6.05 21.73
N ARG A 332 0.87 6.68 20.90
CA ARG A 332 -0.42 7.22 21.39
C ARG A 332 -1.65 6.40 21.01
N ARG A 333 -1.69 5.81 19.81
CA ARG A 333 -2.93 5.20 19.27
C ARG A 333 -2.66 4.03 18.33
N LEU A 334 -3.28 2.89 18.57
CA LEU A 334 -3.41 1.81 17.61
C LEU A 334 -4.80 1.87 16.98
N ARG A 335 -4.88 2.07 15.67
CA ARG A 335 -6.16 2.15 14.95
C ARG A 335 -6.33 0.99 13.99
N ILE A 336 -7.46 0.29 14.05
CA ILE A 336 -7.82 -0.73 13.07
C ILE A 336 -8.85 -0.14 12.11
N ALA A 337 -8.47 -0.02 10.84
CA ALA A 337 -9.27 0.59 9.80
C ALA A 337 -10.15 -0.45 9.10
N TYR A 338 -11.42 -0.10 8.88
CA TYR A 338 -12.39 -0.95 8.21
C TYR A 338 -13.14 -0.22 7.09
N ASP A 339 -13.75 -1.02 6.20
CA ASP A 339 -14.57 -0.56 5.08
C ASP A 339 -16.07 -0.69 5.39
N ARG A 340 -16.92 -0.35 4.41
CA ARG A 340 -18.38 -0.50 4.54
C ARG A 340 -18.81 -1.96 4.76
N LEU A 341 -20.01 -2.11 5.32
CA LEU A 341 -20.69 -3.39 5.54
C LEU A 341 -20.65 -4.28 4.28
N GLY A 342 -20.47 -5.59 4.46
CA GLY A 342 -20.38 -6.56 3.36
C GLY A 342 -19.01 -6.64 2.67
N ASN A 343 -18.05 -5.80 3.07
CA ASN A 343 -16.65 -5.93 2.63
C ASN A 343 -15.91 -6.94 3.52
N THR A 344 -15.02 -7.75 2.95
CA THR A 344 -14.20 -8.70 3.72
C THR A 344 -13.38 -8.02 4.82
N LYS A 345 -12.96 -6.75 4.64
CA LYS A 345 -12.29 -5.97 5.69
C LYS A 345 -13.19 -5.65 6.88
N PHE A 346 -14.49 -5.46 6.63
CA PHE A 346 -15.48 -5.28 7.69
C PHE A 346 -15.56 -6.57 8.53
N GLU A 347 -15.68 -7.73 7.89
CA GLU A 347 -15.73 -9.02 8.59
C GLU A 347 -14.46 -9.34 9.37
N VAL A 348 -13.28 -9.08 8.80
CA VAL A 348 -11.99 -9.20 9.51
C VAL A 348 -11.96 -8.32 10.75
N THR A 349 -12.40 -7.07 10.62
CA THR A 349 -12.39 -6.11 11.73
C THR A 349 -13.41 -6.50 12.81
N LYS A 350 -14.61 -6.92 12.42
CA LYS A 350 -15.64 -7.47 13.31
C LYS A 350 -15.07 -8.65 14.09
N ARG A 351 -14.35 -9.57 13.42
CA ARG A 351 -13.72 -10.72 14.07
C ARG A 351 -12.67 -10.30 15.10
N ILE A 352 -11.80 -9.35 14.77
CA ILE A 352 -10.82 -8.81 15.72
C ILE A 352 -11.52 -8.17 16.92
N LEU A 353 -12.55 -7.36 16.69
CA LEU A 353 -13.32 -6.73 17.76
C LEU A 353 -14.03 -7.77 18.66
N CYS A 354 -14.54 -8.87 18.11
CA CYS A 354 -15.05 -9.99 18.92
C CYS A 354 -13.97 -10.56 19.85
N SER A 355 -12.74 -10.74 19.35
CA SER A 355 -11.61 -11.23 20.15
C SER A 355 -11.19 -10.22 21.23
N VAL A 356 -11.29 -8.92 20.94
CA VAL A 356 -11.09 -7.84 21.93
C VAL A 356 -12.16 -7.87 23.01
N LEU A 357 -13.45 -7.99 22.66
CA LEU A 357 -14.56 -8.08 23.61
C LEU A 357 -14.45 -9.34 24.50
N ARG A 358 -13.92 -10.44 23.96
CA ARG A 358 -13.60 -11.67 24.71
C ARG A 358 -12.32 -11.58 25.56
N ARG A 359 -11.57 -10.48 25.47
CA ARG A 359 -10.25 -10.31 26.10
C ARG A 359 -9.21 -11.35 25.67
N SER A 360 -9.34 -11.92 24.47
CA SER A 360 -8.39 -12.91 23.95
C SER A 360 -7.29 -12.31 23.07
N GLN A 361 -7.48 -11.10 22.54
CA GLN A 361 -6.48 -10.38 21.74
C GLN A 361 -6.50 -8.89 22.06
N LEU A 362 -5.35 -8.24 21.97
CA LEU A 362 -5.18 -6.78 22.14
C LEU A 362 -5.70 -6.23 23.49
N THR A 363 -5.81 -7.08 24.52
CA THR A 363 -6.34 -6.71 25.84
C THR A 363 -5.53 -5.59 26.49
N TRP A 364 -4.19 -5.67 26.46
CA TRP A 364 -3.31 -4.62 27.00
C TRP A 364 -3.36 -3.30 26.19
N ALA A 365 -3.72 -3.33 24.89
CA ALA A 365 -3.96 -2.11 24.11
C ALA A 365 -5.33 -1.48 24.42
N LEU A 366 -6.35 -2.29 24.73
CA LEU A 366 -7.65 -1.84 25.20
C LEU A 366 -7.55 -1.21 26.60
N GLU A 367 -6.81 -1.85 27.51
CA GLU A 367 -6.62 -1.39 28.89
C GLU A 367 -5.78 -0.12 28.99
N SER A 368 -4.88 0.10 28.03
CA SER A 368 -4.06 1.31 27.94
C SER A 368 -4.77 2.49 27.26
N ASP A 369 -6.05 2.37 26.90
CA ASP A 369 -6.85 3.39 26.20
C ASP A 369 -6.24 3.87 24.86
N ILE A 370 -5.43 3.03 24.21
CA ILE A 370 -4.78 3.36 22.93
C ILE A 370 -5.47 2.71 21.73
N LEU A 371 -6.32 1.69 21.94
CA LEU A 371 -6.99 0.96 20.88
C LEU A 371 -8.20 1.72 20.34
N GLN A 372 -8.29 1.83 19.01
CA GLN A 372 -9.40 2.45 18.30
C GLN A 372 -9.76 1.67 17.03
N PHE A 373 -11.01 1.73 16.61
CA PHE A 373 -11.46 1.25 15.30
C PHE A 373 -11.99 2.43 14.50
N LYS A 374 -11.66 2.51 13.20
CA LYS A 374 -12.07 3.64 12.36
C LYS A 374 -12.56 3.21 10.99
N THR A 375 -13.64 3.82 10.52
CA THR A 375 -14.04 3.68 9.12
C THR A 375 -13.14 4.53 8.21
N ARG A 376 -12.84 4.07 6.98
CA ARG A 376 -12.13 4.91 5.99
C ARG A 376 -12.86 6.22 5.68
N TYR A 377 -14.18 6.16 5.66
CA TYR A 377 -15.01 7.12 4.93
C TYR A 377 -15.58 8.23 5.81
N SER A 378 -15.40 8.13 7.12
CA SER A 378 -15.93 9.10 8.08
C SER A 378 -14.90 9.38 9.16
N VAL A 379 -14.74 10.65 9.49
CA VAL A 379 -13.96 11.11 10.64
C VAL A 379 -14.73 10.86 11.94
N GLU A 380 -16.07 10.82 11.87
CA GLU A 380 -16.97 10.68 13.03
C GLU A 380 -17.18 9.21 13.46
N GLY A 381 -16.81 8.24 12.61
CA GLY A 381 -17.01 6.81 12.88
C GLY A 381 -15.82 6.17 13.61
N LEU A 382 -15.40 6.75 14.72
CA LEU A 382 -14.36 6.22 15.59
C LEU A 382 -15.00 5.43 16.75
N VAL A 383 -14.57 4.20 16.97
CA VAL A 383 -14.88 3.42 18.18
C VAL A 383 -13.63 3.41 19.05
N THR A 384 -13.72 3.96 20.25
CA THR A 384 -12.61 4.08 21.20
C THR A 384 -12.57 2.90 22.19
N SER A 385 -11.50 2.80 22.98
CA SER A 385 -11.43 1.81 24.06
C SER A 385 -12.54 2.02 25.08
N ALA A 386 -12.86 3.27 25.43
CA ALA A 386 -14.01 3.59 26.28
C ALA A 386 -15.33 3.05 25.72
N ASP A 387 -15.61 3.25 24.42
CA ASP A 387 -16.84 2.73 23.78
C ASP A 387 -16.93 1.19 23.84
N ILE A 388 -15.79 0.50 23.69
CA ILE A 388 -15.70 -0.96 23.75
C ILE A 388 -15.93 -1.45 25.19
N LEU A 389 -15.35 -0.77 26.18
CA LEU A 389 -15.48 -1.11 27.60
C LEU A 389 -16.88 -0.81 28.14
N SER A 390 -17.56 0.19 27.58
CA SER A 390 -18.91 0.60 27.99
C SER A 390 -20.02 0.02 27.12
N VAL A 391 -19.73 -0.93 26.22
CA VAL A 391 -20.77 -1.48 25.33
C VAL A 391 -21.83 -2.20 26.16
N PRO A 392 -23.10 -1.77 26.09
CA PRO A 392 -24.14 -2.44 26.87
C PRO A 392 -24.48 -3.79 26.22
N THR A 393 -24.75 -4.78 27.06
CA THR A 393 -25.22 -6.10 26.60
C THR A 393 -26.69 -6.07 26.20
N GLU A 394 -27.46 -5.16 26.79
CA GLU A 394 -28.89 -5.00 26.57
C GLU A 394 -29.20 -3.65 25.92
N HIS A 395 -30.08 -3.67 24.93
CA HIS A 395 -30.54 -2.47 24.25
C HIS A 395 -32.07 -2.48 24.18
N THR A 396 -32.68 -1.35 24.48
CA THR A 396 -34.12 -1.16 24.29
C THR A 396 -34.36 -0.33 23.03
N ILE A 397 -35.08 -0.90 22.06
CA ILE A 397 -35.51 -0.20 20.85
C ILE A 397 -37.00 -0.41 20.67
N ASP A 398 -37.76 0.67 20.46
CA ASP A 398 -39.22 0.64 20.25
C ASP A 398 -39.96 -0.17 21.34
N GLY A 399 -39.52 -0.02 22.60
CA GLY A 399 -40.09 -0.71 23.78
C GLY A 399 -39.69 -2.19 23.93
N THR A 400 -38.91 -2.74 23.00
CA THR A 400 -38.43 -4.13 23.07
C THR A 400 -36.97 -4.15 23.52
N THR A 401 -36.69 -4.84 24.62
CA THR A 401 -35.31 -5.08 25.07
C THR A 401 -34.74 -6.31 24.37
N ILE A 402 -33.56 -6.17 23.78
CA ILE A 402 -32.79 -7.27 23.19
C ILE A 402 -31.41 -7.37 23.83
N THR A 403 -30.96 -8.60 24.07
CA THR A 403 -29.59 -8.89 24.47
C THR A 403 -28.76 -9.19 23.23
N LEU A 404 -27.64 -8.50 23.06
CA LEU A 404 -26.70 -8.73 21.97
C LEU A 404 -25.63 -9.74 22.39
N ASP A 405 -25.38 -10.74 21.56
CA ASP A 405 -24.19 -11.58 21.69
C ASP A 405 -22.92 -10.79 21.31
N ILE A 406 -21.74 -11.38 21.53
CA ILE A 406 -20.45 -10.71 21.26
C ILE A 406 -20.30 -10.31 19.79
N ALA A 407 -20.79 -11.13 18.86
CA ALA A 407 -20.68 -10.85 17.43
C ALA A 407 -21.62 -9.70 17.01
N GLU A 408 -22.82 -9.66 17.58
CA GLU A 408 -23.77 -8.57 17.39
C GLU A 408 -23.30 -7.27 18.04
N GLN A 409 -22.69 -7.32 19.23
CA GLN A 409 -22.06 -6.14 19.87
C GLN A 409 -20.93 -5.58 19.02
N ALA A 410 -20.05 -6.44 18.49
CA ALA A 410 -18.97 -6.02 17.61
C ALA A 410 -19.50 -5.36 16.33
N GLU A 411 -20.52 -5.95 15.69
CA GLU A 411 -21.13 -5.35 14.51
C GLU A 411 -21.82 -4.02 14.81
N TRP A 412 -22.58 -3.95 15.91
CA TRP A 412 -23.22 -2.73 16.37
C TRP A 412 -22.20 -1.62 16.62
N LEU A 413 -21.09 -1.91 17.29
CA LEU A 413 -20.03 -0.93 17.53
C LEU A 413 -19.43 -0.38 16.22
N LEU A 414 -19.19 -1.23 15.22
CA LEU A 414 -18.61 -0.81 13.93
C LEU A 414 -19.59 -0.05 13.03
N ARG A 415 -20.90 -0.09 13.31
CA ARG A 415 -21.89 0.68 12.57
C ARG A 415 -21.87 2.16 12.99
N PRO A 416 -22.07 3.10 12.05
CA PRO A 416 -22.12 4.52 12.36
C PRO A 416 -23.29 4.86 13.29
N VAL A 417 -23.07 5.80 14.19
CA VAL A 417 -24.11 6.28 15.13
C VAL A 417 -25.26 6.95 14.37
N HIS A 418 -24.94 7.78 13.37
CA HIS A 418 -25.91 8.50 12.57
C HIS A 418 -25.75 8.19 11.08
N ALA A 419 -26.87 8.04 10.37
CA ALA A 419 -26.87 7.93 8.92
C ALA A 419 -26.58 9.31 8.30
N ARG A 420 -25.45 9.46 7.61
CA ARG A 420 -25.04 10.75 7.04
C ARG A 420 -25.81 11.11 5.77
N SER A 421 -26.41 10.11 5.10
CA SER A 421 -27.18 10.27 3.87
C SER A 421 -28.21 9.15 3.72
N GLY A 422 -29.28 9.38 2.94
CA GLY A 422 -30.35 8.39 2.73
C GLY A 422 -29.89 7.06 2.14
N ARG A 423 -28.74 7.01 1.45
CA ARG A 423 -28.16 5.73 0.97
C ARG A 423 -27.53 4.89 2.08
N GLU A 424 -27.23 5.48 3.24
CA GLU A 424 -26.61 4.82 4.39
C GLU A 424 -27.60 4.61 5.55
N ALA A 425 -28.89 4.90 5.35
CA ALA A 425 -29.93 4.76 6.38
C ALA A 425 -29.98 3.34 6.97
N ASN A 426 -29.76 2.33 6.14
CA ASN A 426 -29.79 0.91 6.55
C ASN A 426 -28.51 0.48 7.30
N GLY A 427 -27.53 1.37 7.40
CA GLY A 427 -26.22 1.08 8.00
C GLY A 427 -26.10 1.46 9.47
N SER A 428 -27.01 2.27 10.03
CA SER A 428 -26.86 2.83 11.38
C SER A 428 -27.00 1.79 12.50
N ARG A 429 -26.48 2.13 13.68
CA ARG A 429 -26.65 1.33 14.91
C ARG A 429 -28.12 1.06 15.23
N GLU A 430 -28.95 2.09 15.16
CA GLU A 430 -30.38 2.00 15.47
C GLU A 430 -31.13 1.12 14.46
N HIS A 431 -30.83 1.25 13.16
CA HIS A 431 -31.41 0.39 12.12
C HIS A 431 -31.04 -1.07 12.35
N TYR A 432 -29.78 -1.35 12.72
CA TYR A 432 -29.33 -2.70 13.02
C TYR A 432 -30.08 -3.33 14.21
N LEU A 433 -30.32 -2.57 15.28
CA LEU A 433 -31.12 -3.06 16.41
C LEU A 433 -32.57 -3.39 15.99
N ARG A 434 -33.21 -2.54 15.18
CA ARG A 434 -34.55 -2.81 14.63
C ARG A 434 -34.58 -4.06 13.74
N GLU A 435 -33.55 -4.24 12.93
CA GLU A 435 -33.38 -5.42 12.09
C GLU A 435 -33.26 -6.69 12.94
N LEU A 436 -32.46 -6.66 14.03
CA LEU A 436 -32.36 -7.78 14.96
C LEU A 436 -33.68 -8.10 15.67
N VAL A 437 -34.44 -7.09 16.11
CA VAL A 437 -35.77 -7.28 16.71
C VAL A 437 -36.73 -7.93 15.72
N THR A 438 -36.72 -7.47 14.46
CA THR A 438 -37.63 -7.97 13.41
C THR A 438 -37.29 -9.41 13.02
N ASN A 439 -36.00 -9.74 12.95
CA ASN A 439 -35.52 -11.03 12.48
C ASN A 439 -35.48 -12.11 13.57
N ARG A 440 -35.43 -11.74 14.86
CA ARG A 440 -35.50 -12.72 15.93
C ARG A 440 -36.94 -13.24 16.01
N PRO A 441 -37.19 -14.53 15.72
CA PRO A 441 -38.50 -15.10 15.97
C PRO A 441 -38.79 -14.88 17.45
N SER A 442 -39.95 -14.31 17.75
CA SER A 442 -40.40 -14.08 19.13
C SER A 442 -40.35 -15.41 19.88
N VAL A 443 -39.27 -15.62 20.64
CA VAL A 443 -39.03 -16.84 21.45
C VAL A 443 -40.16 -17.07 22.45
N SER A 444 -41.02 -16.06 22.65
CA SER A 444 -42.29 -16.11 23.37
C SER A 444 -43.40 -16.97 22.72
N GLN A 445 -43.16 -17.66 21.60
CA GLN A 445 -44.04 -18.73 21.10
C GLN A 445 -43.38 -20.11 21.03
N ILE A 446 -42.49 -20.44 21.97
CA ILE A 446 -42.39 -21.85 22.37
C ILE A 446 -43.71 -22.19 23.07
N ARG A 447 -44.71 -22.60 22.27
CA ARG A 447 -45.85 -23.34 22.81
C ARG A 447 -45.24 -24.48 23.63
N PRO A 448 -45.65 -24.69 24.89
CA PRO A 448 -45.23 -25.87 25.62
C PRO A 448 -45.61 -27.07 24.75
N ILE A 449 -44.62 -27.73 24.16
CA ILE A 449 -44.83 -29.05 23.58
C ILE A 449 -45.32 -29.87 24.77
N GLN A 450 -46.58 -30.28 24.75
CA GLN A 450 -47.11 -31.30 25.62
C GLN A 450 -46.30 -32.58 25.38
N ALA A 451 -45.17 -32.71 26.06
CA ALA A 451 -44.47 -33.96 26.22
C ALA A 451 -45.00 -34.62 27.50
N PRO A 452 -46.01 -35.50 27.36
CA PRO A 452 -45.91 -36.75 28.09
C PRO A 452 -46.08 -38.01 27.24
N ILE A 453 -46.24 -37.94 25.90
CA ILE A 453 -46.57 -39.14 25.11
C ILE A 453 -45.35 -39.85 24.47
N ILE A 454 -44.29 -39.12 24.09
CA ILE A 454 -43.14 -39.73 23.39
C ILE A 454 -42.20 -40.50 24.36
N PHE A 455 -42.11 -40.08 25.63
CA PHE A 455 -41.33 -40.82 26.63
C PHE A 455 -41.97 -42.16 27.01
N LEU A 456 -43.30 -42.29 26.92
CA LEU A 456 -44.00 -43.56 27.17
C LEU A 456 -43.83 -44.55 25.99
N ALA A 457 -43.76 -44.04 24.75
CA ALA A 457 -43.53 -44.89 23.57
C ALA A 457 -42.11 -45.46 23.52
N LEU A 458 -41.10 -44.72 24.00
CA LEU A 458 -39.71 -45.21 24.04
C LEU A 458 -39.50 -46.28 25.13
N ILE A 459 -40.21 -46.18 26.26
CA ILE A 459 -40.14 -47.16 27.35
C ILE A 459 -40.87 -48.47 26.99
N ILE A 460 -41.97 -48.39 26.22
CA ILE A 460 -42.68 -49.60 25.73
C ILE A 460 -41.87 -50.34 24.64
N ALA A 461 -41.14 -49.61 23.79
CA ALA A 461 -40.31 -50.21 22.74
C ALA A 461 -39.03 -50.90 23.28
N LEU A 462 -38.54 -50.52 24.46
CA LEU A 462 -37.34 -51.13 25.07
C LEU A 462 -37.65 -52.38 25.91
N ASN A 463 -38.90 -52.60 26.33
CA ASN A 463 -39.31 -53.79 27.11
C ASN A 463 -39.82 -54.97 26.27
N THR A 464 -39.78 -54.87 24.94
CA THR A 464 -40.20 -55.96 24.02
C THR A 464 -39.02 -56.69 23.36
N ILE A 465 -37.78 -56.43 23.78
CA ILE A 465 -36.56 -57.08 23.26
C ILE A 465 -35.79 -57.83 24.38
N THR A 466 -36.49 -58.59 25.22
CA THR A 466 -35.89 -59.60 26.11
C THR A 466 -36.74 -60.84 26.15
#